data_AF-A0A4Y2V208-F1
#
_entry.id   AF-A0A4Y2V208-F1
#
_cell.length_a   1.000
_cell.length_b   1.000
_cell.length_c   1.000
_cell.angle_alpha   90.00
_cell.angle_beta   90.00
_cell.angle_gamma   90.00
#
_symmetry.space_group_name_H-M   'P 1'
#
loop_
_entity.id
_entity.type
_entity.pdbx_description
1 polymer ?
#
loop_
_entity_poly.entity_id
_entity_poly.type
_entity_poly.pdbx_seq_one_letter_code
_entity_poly.pdbx_strand_id
1 'polypeptide(L)'
;MIPHGSATRWNFKSRTINTVYEYREQLIECMGKIESTSKQAVTINQAGAIRRMLEDSKFVFWLTVFHNIMPHVDVLYNQLQKTRTVAALIRKQVNVFQQSLERERKRMDTVTKEISASYETSRKRKRKNIHINRTVAAREICDVISNQVKERFCFISHYSAVSLLEAPKFQEYEKKFPTQILDQTTDVYSMLQKDRMKTELGVIYRRSEI
;
A
#
# COMPACT_ATOMS: atom_id res chain seq x y z
N MET A 1 -9.30 22.95 -12.47
CA MET A 1 -8.30 22.82 -11.39
C MET A 1 -8.36 21.40 -10.84
N ILE A 2 -7.35 20.57 -11.09
CA ILE A 2 -7.25 19.24 -10.47
C ILE A 2 -6.64 19.45 -9.07
N PRO A 3 -7.25 18.94 -7.98
CA PRO A 3 -6.70 19.10 -6.65
C PRO A 3 -5.30 18.47 -6.59
N HIS A 4 -4.29 19.27 -6.28
CA HIS A 4 -2.96 18.75 -5.99
C HIS A 4 -2.98 18.18 -4.58
N GLY A 5 -2.81 16.87 -4.45
CA GLY A 5 -2.67 16.20 -3.16
C GLY A 5 -1.49 16.80 -2.38
N SER A 6 -1.68 17.02 -1.07
CA SER A 6 -0.65 17.55 -0.18
C SER A 6 0.67 16.79 -0.33
N ALA A 7 1.79 17.52 -0.36
CA ALA A 7 3.15 16.99 -0.45
C ALA A 7 3.63 16.22 0.80
N THR A 8 2.72 15.62 1.59
CA THR A 8 3.12 14.59 2.55
C THR A 8 3.58 13.38 1.75
N ARG A 9 4.87 13.33 1.42
CA ARG A 9 5.51 12.20 0.75
C ARG A 9 5.24 10.94 1.57
N TRP A 10 4.30 10.11 1.12
CA TRP A 10 3.94 8.82 1.74
C TRP A 10 5.18 7.98 2.09
N ASN A 11 6.18 8.03 1.21
CA ASN A 11 7.50 7.42 1.38
C ASN A 11 8.20 7.75 2.70
N PHE A 12 7.93 8.90 3.33
CA PHE A 12 8.55 9.27 4.61
C PHE A 12 8.10 8.33 5.74
N LYS A 13 6.80 7.99 5.80
CA LYS A 13 6.26 7.17 6.88
C LYS A 13 6.63 5.69 6.73
N SER A 14 6.63 5.16 5.50
CA SER A 14 7.09 3.78 5.24
C SER A 14 8.57 3.60 5.58
N ARG A 15 9.43 4.53 5.14
CA ARG A 15 10.86 4.51 5.48
C ARG A 15 11.10 4.50 6.97
N THR A 16 10.42 5.35 7.74
CA THR A 16 10.57 5.36 9.21
C THR A 16 10.22 4.01 9.83
N ILE A 17 9.11 3.38 9.42
CA ILE A 17 8.69 2.07 9.94
C ILE A 17 9.75 1.02 9.64
N ASN A 18 10.22 0.95 8.39
CA ASN A 18 11.20 -0.05 7.96
C ASN A 18 12.56 0.16 8.64
N THR A 19 13.05 1.40 8.71
CA THR A 19 14.31 1.72 9.40
C THR A 19 14.24 1.38 10.89
N VAL A 20 13.14 1.70 11.57
CA VAL A 20 12.98 1.35 13.01
C VAL A 20 12.91 -0.15 13.20
N TYR A 21 12.29 -0.89 12.28
CA TYR A 21 12.26 -2.36 12.33
C TYR A 21 13.65 -2.98 12.10
N GLU A 22 14.34 -2.58 11.04
CA GLU A 22 15.65 -3.12 10.64
C GLU A 22 16.74 -2.83 11.69
N TYR A 23 16.76 -1.62 12.25
CA TYR A 23 17.80 -1.18 13.17
C TYR A 23 17.36 -1.19 14.64
N ARG A 24 16.26 -1.90 14.97
CA ARG A 24 15.67 -1.89 16.31
C ARG A 24 16.67 -2.21 17.43
N GLU A 25 17.47 -3.26 17.27
CA GLU A 25 18.46 -3.69 18.27
C GLU A 25 19.56 -2.64 18.47
N GLN A 26 20.03 -2.04 17.38
CA GLN A 26 21.04 -0.98 17.43
C GLN A 26 20.49 0.30 18.07
N LEU A 27 19.21 0.60 17.85
CA LEU A 27 18.52 1.69 18.52
C LEU A 27 18.40 1.44 20.02
N ILE A 28 18.10 0.20 20.44
CA ILE A 28 18.08 -0.19 21.87
C ILE A 28 19.46 0.00 22.50
N GLU A 29 20.52 -0.49 21.84
CA GLU A 29 21.90 -0.32 22.29
C GLU A 29 22.29 1.15 22.41
N CYS A 30 21.99 1.94 21.37
CA CYS A 30 22.24 3.38 21.34
C CYS A 30 21.57 4.10 22.51
N MET A 31 20.28 3.81 22.78
CA MET A 31 19.57 4.41 23.90
C MET A 31 20.19 4.01 25.25
N GLY A 32 20.60 2.75 25.42
CA GLY A 32 21.31 2.31 26.63
C GLY A 32 22.67 3.01 26.83
N LYS A 33 23.38 3.31 25.74
CA LYS A 33 24.61 4.11 25.78
C LYS A 33 24.34 5.57 26.17
N ILE A 34 23.25 6.17 25.69
CA ILE A 34 22.85 7.52 26.08
C ILE A 34 22.47 7.58 27.57
N GLU A 35 21.72 6.58 28.06
CA GLU A 35 21.36 6.48 29.49
C GLU A 35 22.59 6.42 30.40
N SER A 36 23.64 5.69 30.00
CA SER A 36 24.85 5.49 30.79
C SER A 36 25.86 6.63 30.70
N THR A 37 25.85 7.42 29.63
CA THR A 37 26.86 8.47 29.38
C THR A 37 26.36 9.89 29.64
N SER A 38 25.05 10.12 29.57
CA SER A 38 24.47 11.44 29.77
C SER A 38 24.52 11.88 31.24
N LYS A 39 24.73 13.18 31.46
CA LYS A 39 24.64 13.82 32.79
C LYS A 39 23.31 14.55 33.01
N GLN A 40 22.49 14.67 31.95
CA GLN A 40 21.23 15.40 32.00
C GLN A 40 20.09 14.44 32.28
N ALA A 41 19.40 14.64 33.41
CA ALA A 41 18.28 13.80 33.84
C ALA A 41 17.18 13.69 32.77
N VAL A 42 16.88 14.79 32.06
CA VAL A 42 15.88 14.79 30.98
C VAL A 42 16.26 13.84 29.85
N THR A 43 17.51 13.90 29.39
CA THR A 43 18.04 13.06 28.32
C THR A 43 18.07 11.58 28.72
N ILE A 44 18.48 11.27 29.96
CA ILE A 44 18.45 9.91 30.51
C ILE A 44 17.01 9.37 30.50
N ASN A 45 16.07 10.15 31.02
CA ASN A 45 14.67 9.75 31.10
C ASN A 45 14.04 9.51 29.72
N GLN A 46 14.36 10.35 28.73
CA GLN A 46 13.89 10.21 27.36
C GLN A 46 14.48 8.98 26.68
N ALA A 47 15.80 8.76 26.78
CA ALA A 47 16.46 7.59 26.22
C ALA A 47 15.89 6.29 26.82
N GLY A 48 15.74 6.24 28.15
CA GLY A 48 15.13 5.09 28.83
C GLY A 48 13.65 4.88 28.47
N ALA A 49 12.89 5.94 28.17
CA ALA A 49 11.52 5.80 27.69
C ALA A 49 11.46 5.22 26.26
N ILE A 50 12.31 5.71 25.35
CA ILE A 50 12.39 5.20 23.98
C ILE A 50 12.84 3.74 23.97
N ARG A 51 13.86 3.39 24.76
CA ARG A 51 14.34 2.01 24.88
C ARG A 51 13.24 1.05 25.34
N ARG A 52 12.52 1.41 26.41
CA ARG A 52 11.37 0.63 26.91
C ARG A 52 10.26 0.47 25.86
N MET A 53 10.01 1.50 25.05
CA MET A 53 9.06 1.43 23.94
C MET A 53 9.54 0.47 22.85
N LEU A 54 10.82 0.51 22.48
CA LEU A 54 11.38 -0.42 21.48
C LEU A 54 11.36 -1.87 21.99
N GLU A 55 11.48 -2.10 23.29
CA GLU A 55 11.36 -3.41 23.95
C GLU A 55 9.91 -3.84 24.22
N ASP A 56 8.92 -2.96 24.04
CA ASP A 56 7.53 -3.29 24.36
C ASP A 56 6.91 -4.25 23.32
N SER A 57 6.42 -5.39 23.80
CA SER A 57 5.79 -6.41 22.97
C SER A 57 4.61 -5.90 22.12
N LYS A 58 3.86 -4.88 22.58
CA LYS A 58 2.74 -4.32 21.81
C LYS A 58 3.27 -3.44 20.68
N PHE A 59 4.25 -2.60 20.97
CA PHE A 59 4.92 -1.78 19.96
C PHE A 59 5.57 -2.66 18.89
N VAL A 60 6.35 -3.67 19.29
CA VAL A 60 7.02 -4.59 18.37
C VAL A 60 6.01 -5.35 17.51
N PHE A 61 4.90 -5.82 18.09
CA PHE A 61 3.82 -6.43 17.30
C PHE A 61 3.32 -5.53 16.19
N TRP A 62 2.95 -4.29 16.50
CA TRP A 62 2.45 -3.37 15.47
C TRP A 62 3.53 -2.96 14.48
N LEU A 63 4.77 -2.77 14.94
CA LEU A 63 5.90 -2.48 14.07
C LEU A 63 6.10 -3.58 13.03
N THR A 64 6.07 -4.86 13.44
CA THR A 64 6.16 -6.00 12.51
C THR A 64 5.00 -6.04 11.53
N VAL A 65 3.76 -5.85 12.01
CA VAL A 65 2.57 -5.83 11.14
C VAL A 65 2.70 -4.75 10.07
N PHE A 66 3.07 -3.53 10.45
CA PHE A 66 3.23 -2.44 9.50
C PHE A 66 4.43 -2.63 8.57
N HIS A 67 5.56 -3.14 9.07
CA HIS A 67 6.72 -3.48 8.24
C HIS A 67 6.36 -4.49 7.14
N ASN A 68 5.51 -5.47 7.43
CA ASN A 68 5.08 -6.45 6.42
C ASN A 68 4.12 -5.86 5.38
N ILE A 69 3.27 -4.90 5.78
CA ILE A 69 2.26 -4.30 4.89
C ILE A 69 2.85 -3.18 4.02
N MET A 70 3.68 -2.30 4.58
CA MET A 70 4.16 -1.08 3.94
C MET A 70 4.87 -1.31 2.58
N PRO A 71 5.73 -2.32 2.39
CA PRO A 71 6.37 -2.58 1.10
C PRO A 71 5.36 -2.81 -0.03
N HIS A 72 4.26 -3.49 0.25
CA HIS A 72 3.20 -3.71 -0.73
C HIS A 72 2.48 -2.41 -1.08
N VAL A 73 2.27 -1.54 -0.07
CA VAL A 73 1.66 -0.22 -0.28
C VAL A 73 2.57 0.67 -1.11
N ASP A 74 3.88 0.68 -0.83
CA ASP A 74 4.87 1.45 -1.58
C ASP A 74 4.95 1.00 -3.04
N VAL A 75 4.91 -0.30 -3.30
CA VAL A 75 4.86 -0.83 -4.68
C VAL A 75 3.62 -0.30 -5.40
N LEU A 76 2.43 -0.41 -4.79
CA LEU A 76 1.20 0.08 -5.40
C LEU A 76 1.27 1.60 -5.64
N TYR A 77 1.71 2.37 -4.64
CA TYR A 77 1.86 3.83 -4.73
C TYR A 77 2.81 4.23 -5.87
N ASN A 78 3.98 3.60 -5.96
CA ASN A 78 4.97 3.88 -7.01
C ASN A 78 4.45 3.52 -8.42
N GLN A 79 3.59 2.50 -8.55
CA GLN A 79 2.95 2.19 -9.82
C GLN A 79 1.90 3.23 -10.21
N LEU A 80 1.11 3.71 -9.24
CA LEU A 80 0.08 4.73 -9.46
C LEU A 80 0.66 6.11 -9.79
N GLN A 81 1.86 6.43 -9.29
CA GLN A 81 2.50 7.72 -9.55
C GLN A 81 3.06 7.84 -10.98
N LYS A 82 3.14 6.75 -11.75
CA LYS A 82 3.66 6.80 -13.12
C LYS A 82 2.68 7.56 -14.03
N THR A 83 3.19 8.58 -14.73
CA THR A 83 2.44 9.49 -15.62
C THR A 83 1.68 8.79 -16.75
N ARG A 84 2.00 7.52 -17.06
CA ARG A 84 1.46 6.77 -18.21
C ARG A 84 0.89 5.40 -17.77
N THR A 85 -0.02 5.38 -16.82
CA THR A 85 -0.54 4.11 -16.30
C THR A 85 -1.84 3.71 -17.00
N VAL A 86 -1.78 2.68 -17.85
CA VAL A 86 -2.96 2.10 -18.53
C VAL A 86 -3.88 1.42 -17.50
N ALA A 87 -5.20 1.57 -17.61
CA ALA A 87 -6.19 0.92 -16.73
C ALA A 87 -5.90 -0.55 -16.44
N ALA A 88 -5.52 -1.31 -17.47
CA ALA A 88 -5.19 -2.74 -17.35
C ALA A 88 -4.00 -2.97 -16.41
N LEU A 89 -2.98 -2.10 -16.46
CA LEU A 89 -1.83 -2.16 -15.56
C LEU A 89 -2.23 -1.79 -14.12
N ILE A 90 -3.05 -0.75 -13.93
CA ILE A 90 -3.57 -0.38 -12.60
C ILE A 90 -4.34 -1.55 -12.00
N ARG A 91 -5.27 -2.14 -12.76
CA ARG A 91 -6.08 -3.29 -12.32
C ARG A 91 -5.19 -4.48 -11.94
N LYS A 92 -4.18 -4.78 -12.75
CA LYS A 92 -3.21 -5.84 -12.44
C LYS A 92 -2.47 -5.56 -11.13
N GLN A 93 -1.96 -4.35 -10.93
CA GLN A 93 -1.21 -4.00 -9.71
C GLN A 93 -2.10 -4.00 -8.46
N VAL A 94 -3.35 -3.53 -8.58
CA VAL A 94 -4.35 -3.61 -7.52
C VAL A 94 -4.63 -5.07 -7.14
N ASN A 95 -4.78 -5.97 -8.12
CA ASN A 95 -4.97 -7.40 -7.87
C ASN A 95 -3.75 -8.03 -7.18
N VAL A 96 -2.53 -7.71 -7.63
CA VAL A 96 -1.29 -8.17 -6.99
C VAL A 96 -1.24 -7.69 -5.54
N PHE A 97 -1.54 -6.42 -5.29
CA PHE A 97 -1.56 -5.84 -3.94
C PHE A 97 -2.58 -6.55 -3.03
N GLN A 98 -3.79 -6.83 -3.53
CA GLN A 98 -4.81 -7.58 -2.79
C GLN A 98 -4.35 -9.00 -2.43
N GLN A 99 -3.71 -9.70 -3.37
CA GLN A 99 -3.17 -11.05 -3.11
C GLN A 99 -2.04 -11.03 -2.08
N SER A 100 -1.16 -10.03 -2.14
CA SER A 100 -0.11 -9.81 -1.15
C SER A 100 -0.69 -9.53 0.24
N LEU A 101 -1.69 -8.64 0.33
CA LEU A 101 -2.37 -8.36 1.60
C LEU A 101 -3.06 -9.60 2.18
N GLU A 102 -3.72 -10.41 1.35
CA GLU A 102 -4.35 -11.64 1.81
C GLU A 102 -3.32 -12.65 2.35
N ARG A 103 -2.14 -12.70 1.73
CA ARG A 103 -1.02 -13.50 2.22
C ARG A 103 -0.55 -13.01 3.58
N GLU A 104 -0.34 -11.71 3.74
CA GLU A 104 0.08 -11.13 5.02
C GLU A 104 -0.99 -11.34 6.10
N ARG A 105 -2.27 -11.15 5.76
CA ARG A 105 -3.41 -11.43 6.65
C ARG A 105 -3.39 -12.87 7.19
N LYS A 106 -3.11 -13.86 6.34
CA LYS A 106 -2.98 -15.28 6.74
C LYS A 106 -1.76 -15.55 7.60
N ARG A 107 -0.69 -14.77 7.44
CA ARG A 107 0.55 -14.89 8.23
C ARG A 107 0.45 -14.27 9.63
N MET A 108 -0.61 -13.51 9.93
CA MET A 108 -0.74 -12.80 11.22
C MET A 108 -0.74 -13.73 12.44
N ASP A 109 -1.22 -14.97 12.32
CA ASP A 109 -1.11 -15.97 13.38
C ASP A 109 0.34 -16.37 13.65
N THR A 110 1.14 -16.51 12.60
CA THR A 110 2.56 -16.83 12.70
C THR A 110 3.33 -15.70 13.36
N VAL A 111 3.09 -14.45 12.93
CA VAL A 111 3.69 -13.26 13.56
C VAL A 111 3.36 -13.19 15.04
N THR A 112 2.11 -13.49 15.40
CA THR A 112 1.69 -13.51 16.81
C THR A 112 2.44 -14.57 17.62
N LYS A 113 2.65 -15.76 17.05
CA LYS A 113 3.39 -16.85 17.69
C LYS A 113 4.88 -16.51 17.86
N GLU A 114 5.52 -15.98 16.82
CA GLU A 114 6.94 -15.57 16.86
C GLU A 114 7.20 -14.52 17.94
N ILE A 115 6.33 -13.51 18.01
CA ILE A 115 6.42 -12.46 19.03
C ILE A 115 6.05 -12.99 20.41
N SER A 116 5.14 -13.95 20.53
CA SER A 116 4.86 -14.57 21.84
C SER A 116 6.07 -15.37 22.33
N ALA A 117 6.72 -16.15 21.46
CA ALA A 117 7.88 -16.96 21.79
C ALA A 117 9.09 -16.11 22.22
N SER A 118 9.32 -14.97 21.57
CA SER A 118 10.42 -14.06 21.90
C SER A 118 10.28 -13.37 23.28
N TYR A 119 9.06 -13.27 23.82
CA TYR A 119 8.76 -12.50 25.05
C TYR A 119 8.20 -13.38 26.19
N GLU A 120 8.21 -14.71 26.04
CA GLU A 120 7.65 -15.68 27.00
C GLU A 120 8.51 -15.93 28.25
N THR A 121 9.72 -15.37 28.33
CA THR A 121 10.61 -15.48 29.51
C THR A 121 10.11 -14.73 30.74
N SER A 122 9.06 -13.89 30.63
CA SER A 122 8.55 -13.11 31.76
C SER A 122 7.02 -13.03 31.83
N ARG A 123 6.44 -13.83 32.75
CA ARG A 123 5.07 -13.75 33.34
C ARG A 123 3.90 -14.36 32.52
N LYS A 124 3.39 -15.50 33.01
CA LYS A 124 2.61 -16.51 32.27
C LYS A 124 1.07 -16.47 32.28
N ARG A 125 0.34 -15.58 32.97
CA ARG A 125 -1.11 -15.87 33.22
C ARG A 125 -2.20 -14.95 32.64
N LYS A 126 -1.90 -13.85 31.93
CA LYS A 126 -2.96 -12.98 31.36
C LYS A 126 -2.82 -12.57 29.88
N ARG A 127 -1.75 -12.96 29.18
CA ARG A 127 -1.41 -12.48 27.83
C ARG A 127 -2.17 -13.14 26.66
N LYS A 128 -2.67 -14.37 26.82
CA LYS A 128 -3.26 -15.14 25.70
C LYS A 128 -4.44 -14.42 25.02
N ASN A 129 -5.37 -13.88 25.81
CA ASN A 129 -6.52 -13.12 25.27
C ASN A 129 -6.10 -11.78 24.63
N ILE A 130 -5.02 -11.16 25.11
CA ILE A 130 -4.52 -9.88 24.58
C ILE A 130 -3.89 -10.08 23.19
N HIS A 131 -3.11 -11.14 23.00
CA HIS A 131 -2.52 -11.46 21.70
C HIS A 131 -3.59 -11.84 20.67
N ILE A 132 -4.58 -12.65 21.06
CA ILE A 132 -5.72 -12.99 20.19
C ILE A 132 -6.44 -11.73 19.71
N ASN A 133 -6.72 -10.78 20.62
CA ASN A 133 -7.38 -9.53 20.27
C ASN A 133 -6.53 -8.66 19.30
N ARG A 134 -5.20 -8.65 19.48
CA ARG A 134 -4.28 -7.95 18.55
C ARG A 134 -4.20 -8.61 17.17
N THR A 135 -4.19 -9.95 17.10
CA THR A 135 -4.21 -10.68 15.83
C THR A 135 -5.50 -10.39 15.06
N VAL A 136 -6.64 -10.36 15.77
CA VAL A 136 -7.94 -9.97 15.18
C VAL A 136 -7.87 -8.55 14.64
N ALA A 137 -7.41 -7.59 15.44
CA ALA A 137 -7.25 -6.20 14.99
C ALA A 137 -6.28 -6.07 13.79
N ALA A 138 -5.20 -6.84 13.74
CA ALA A 138 -4.28 -6.83 12.60
C ALA A 138 -4.94 -7.37 11.31
N ARG A 139 -5.77 -8.41 11.42
CA ARG A 139 -6.57 -8.89 10.28
C ARG A 139 -7.61 -7.86 9.85
N GLU A 140 -8.27 -7.21 10.79
CA GLU A 140 -9.22 -6.12 10.50
C GLU A 140 -8.54 -4.98 9.74
N ILE A 141 -7.30 -4.62 10.08
CA ILE A 141 -6.53 -3.63 9.30
C ILE A 141 -6.35 -4.11 7.86
N CYS A 142 -5.95 -5.36 7.63
CA CYS A 142 -5.84 -5.91 6.27
C CYS A 142 -7.19 -5.88 5.53
N ASP A 143 -8.29 -6.21 6.22
CA ASP A 143 -9.64 -6.23 5.67
C ASP A 143 -10.11 -4.82 5.30
N VAL A 144 -9.87 -3.83 6.17
CA VAL A 144 -10.16 -2.42 5.91
C VAL A 144 -9.36 -1.90 4.71
N ILE A 145 -8.05 -2.17 4.65
CA ILE A 145 -7.22 -1.75 3.50
C ILE A 145 -7.72 -2.42 2.22
N SER A 146 -8.04 -3.72 2.26
CA SER A 146 -8.55 -4.48 1.11
C SER A 146 -9.86 -3.90 0.59
N ASN A 147 -10.80 -3.58 1.50
CA ASN A 147 -12.08 -2.95 1.14
C ASN A 147 -11.88 -1.55 0.58
N GLN A 148 -11.02 -0.73 1.19
CA GLN A 148 -10.70 0.60 0.68
C GLN A 148 -10.10 0.57 -0.73
N VAL A 149 -9.23 -0.40 -1.01
CA VAL A 149 -8.70 -0.61 -2.36
C VAL A 149 -9.79 -1.04 -3.33
N LYS A 150 -10.68 -1.95 -2.95
CA LYS A 150 -11.82 -2.33 -3.82
C LYS A 150 -12.72 -1.14 -4.14
N GLU A 151 -13.11 -0.35 -3.14
CA GLU A 151 -13.97 0.82 -3.30
C GLU A 151 -13.33 1.91 -4.16
N ARG A 152 -12.05 2.23 -3.92
CA ARG A 152 -11.37 3.31 -4.65
C ARG A 152 -11.04 2.94 -6.09
N PHE A 153 -10.86 1.65 -6.38
CA PHE A 153 -10.43 1.17 -7.68
C PHE A 153 -11.51 0.40 -8.46
N CYS A 154 -12.74 0.29 -7.93
CA CYS A 154 -13.87 -0.30 -8.68
C CYS A 154 -14.22 0.52 -9.94
N PHE A 155 -13.96 1.84 -9.93
CA PHE A 155 -14.24 2.76 -11.03
C PHE A 155 -13.11 2.89 -12.08
N ILE A 156 -11.98 2.17 -11.95
CA ILE A 156 -10.91 2.18 -12.99
C ILE A 156 -11.47 1.72 -14.35
N SER A 157 -12.56 0.97 -14.36
CA SER A 157 -13.25 0.53 -15.57
C SER A 157 -13.58 1.67 -16.54
N HIS A 158 -13.82 2.89 -16.04
CA HIS A 158 -14.09 4.06 -16.89
C HIS A 158 -12.83 4.68 -17.48
N TYR A 159 -11.65 4.41 -16.90
CA TYR A 159 -10.38 4.87 -17.46
C TYR A 159 -10.12 4.27 -18.84
N SER A 160 -10.66 3.09 -19.18
CA SER A 160 -10.53 2.55 -20.54
C SER A 160 -11.18 3.47 -21.57
N ALA A 161 -12.34 4.06 -21.26
CA ALA A 161 -13.00 5.03 -22.13
C ALA A 161 -12.18 6.31 -22.29
N VAL A 162 -11.59 6.80 -21.19
CA VAL A 162 -10.68 7.96 -21.22
C VAL A 162 -9.43 7.67 -22.05
N SER A 163 -8.86 6.45 -21.94
CA SER A 163 -7.71 6.04 -22.73
C SER A 163 -7.97 6.01 -24.23
N LEU A 164 -9.19 5.70 -24.67
CA LEU A 164 -9.55 5.78 -26.09
C LEU A 164 -9.49 7.22 -26.63
N LEU A 165 -9.53 8.23 -25.75
CA LEU A 165 -9.53 9.65 -26.10
C LEU A 165 -8.22 10.35 -25.69
N GLU A 166 -7.16 9.60 -25.37
CA GLU A 166 -5.84 10.16 -25.08
C GLU A 166 -5.18 10.69 -26.38
N ALA A 167 -5.38 11.97 -26.70
CA ALA A 167 -4.88 12.64 -27.91
C ALA A 167 -3.41 12.33 -28.27
N PRO A 168 -2.44 12.31 -27.31
CA PRO A 168 -1.06 11.97 -27.62
C PRO A 168 -0.84 10.58 -28.22
N LYS A 169 -1.82 9.67 -28.11
CA LYS A 169 -1.77 8.31 -28.64
C LYS A 169 -2.52 8.13 -29.97
N PHE A 170 -3.16 9.18 -30.50
CA PHE A 170 -3.98 9.05 -31.70
C PHE A 170 -3.19 8.54 -32.91
N GLN A 171 -1.96 9.03 -33.13
CA GLN A 171 -1.08 8.51 -34.18
C GLN A 171 -0.71 7.03 -33.99
N GLU A 172 -0.57 6.56 -32.75
CA GLU A 172 -0.32 5.14 -32.46
C GLU A 172 -1.58 4.32 -32.71
N TYR A 173 -2.73 4.82 -32.30
CA TYR A 173 -4.04 4.17 -32.45
C TYR A 173 -4.54 4.13 -33.89
N GLU A 174 -4.18 5.11 -34.71
CA GLU A 174 -4.42 5.09 -36.16
C GLU A 174 -3.66 3.92 -36.81
N LYS A 175 -2.38 3.75 -36.47
CA LYS A 175 -1.54 2.66 -36.99
C LYS A 175 -1.96 1.29 -36.44
N LYS A 176 -2.32 1.24 -35.16
CA LYS A 176 -2.75 0.03 -34.46
C LYS A 176 -3.95 0.32 -33.57
N PHE A 177 -5.14 0.01 -34.09
CA PHE A 177 -6.37 0.28 -33.38
C PHE A 177 -6.43 -0.44 -32.01
N PRO A 178 -6.79 0.24 -30.91
CA PRO A 178 -6.77 -0.32 -29.56
C PRO A 178 -8.02 -1.17 -29.27
N THR A 179 -8.20 -2.27 -30.01
CA THR A 179 -9.39 -3.13 -29.93
C THR A 179 -9.63 -3.66 -28.51
N GLN A 180 -8.58 -4.03 -27.78
CA GLN A 180 -8.71 -4.53 -26.42
C GLN A 180 -9.27 -3.47 -25.44
N ILE A 181 -8.92 -2.18 -25.65
CA ILE A 181 -9.43 -1.08 -24.82
C ILE A 181 -10.89 -0.77 -25.19
N LEU A 182 -11.22 -0.88 -26.48
CA LEU A 182 -12.59 -0.75 -26.96
C LEU A 182 -13.49 -1.83 -26.36
N ASP A 183 -13.08 -3.10 -26.40
CA ASP A 183 -13.82 -4.23 -25.84
C ASP A 183 -14.11 -4.01 -24.35
N GLN A 184 -13.09 -3.65 -23.57
CA GLN A 184 -13.22 -3.34 -22.15
C GLN A 184 -14.16 -2.16 -21.89
N THR A 185 -14.19 -1.17 -22.79
CA THR A 185 -15.06 0.00 -22.66
C THR A 185 -16.52 -0.35 -22.95
N THR A 186 -16.77 -1.17 -23.97
CA THR A 186 -18.13 -1.62 -24.31
C THR A 186 -18.69 -2.61 -23.29
N ASP A 187 -17.85 -3.41 -22.62
CA ASP A 187 -18.27 -4.26 -21.51
C ASP A 187 -18.77 -3.45 -20.32
N VAL A 188 -18.11 -2.31 -20.04
CA VAL A 188 -18.47 -1.39 -18.94
C VAL A 188 -19.67 -0.53 -19.28
N TYR A 189 -19.75 -0.09 -20.52
CA TYR A 189 -20.82 0.76 -21.03
C TYR A 189 -21.58 0.02 -22.13
N SER A 190 -22.42 -0.94 -21.72
CA SER A 190 -23.23 -1.77 -22.63
C SER A 190 -24.16 -0.98 -23.55
N MET A 191 -24.46 0.27 -23.19
CA MET A 191 -25.22 1.23 -24.01
C MET A 191 -24.45 1.73 -25.24
N LEU A 192 -23.12 1.60 -25.28
CA LEU A 192 -22.28 2.05 -26.38
C LEU A 192 -22.21 0.97 -27.46
N GLN A 193 -22.62 1.31 -28.67
CA GLN A 193 -22.48 0.40 -29.82
C GLN A 193 -21.02 0.32 -30.26
N LYS A 194 -20.45 -0.89 -30.15
CA LYS A 194 -19.04 -1.19 -30.44
C LYS A 194 -18.61 -0.78 -31.86
N ASP A 195 -19.36 -1.18 -32.88
CA ASP A 195 -19.00 -0.91 -34.28
C ASP A 195 -19.08 0.58 -34.61
N ARG A 196 -20.07 1.28 -34.03
CA ARG A 196 -20.20 2.72 -34.16
C ARG A 196 -19.03 3.44 -33.48
N MET A 197 -18.70 3.09 -32.24
CA MET A 197 -17.53 3.64 -31.54
C MET A 197 -16.23 3.40 -32.32
N LYS A 198 -16.04 2.20 -32.88
CA LYS A 198 -14.86 1.87 -33.68
C LYS A 198 -14.73 2.78 -34.89
N THR A 199 -15.84 3.08 -35.55
CA THR A 199 -15.89 3.95 -36.73
C THR A 199 -15.57 5.40 -36.35
N GLU A 200 -16.25 5.94 -35.34
CA GLU A 200 -16.07 7.32 -34.86
C GLU A 200 -14.63 7.55 -34.36
N LEU A 201 -14.11 6.65 -33.52
CA LEU A 201 -12.72 6.72 -33.03
C LEU A 201 -11.72 6.61 -34.18
N GLY A 202 -12.00 5.77 -35.18
CA GLY A 202 -11.17 5.65 -36.37
C GLY A 202 -11.13 6.92 -37.22
N VAL A 203 -12.17 7.76 -37.18
CA VAL A 203 -12.17 9.10 -37.80
C VAL A 203 -11.39 10.08 -36.94
N ILE A 204 -11.61 10.07 -35.62
CA ILE A 204 -10.92 10.96 -34.67
C ILE A 204 -9.40 10.75 -34.73
N TYR A 205 -8.91 9.50 -34.76
CA TYR A 205 -7.48 9.21 -34.77
C TYR A 205 -6.76 9.66 -36.05
N ARG A 206 -7.48 9.82 -37.16
CA ARG A 206 -6.94 10.30 -38.44
C ARG A 206 -6.92 11.82 -38.56
N ARG A 207 -7.65 12.54 -37.69
CA ARG A 207 -7.68 14.00 -37.73
C ARG A 207 -6.39 14.55 -37.13
N SER A 208 -5.64 15.28 -37.94
CA SER A 208 -4.37 15.93 -37.59
C SER A 208 -4.52 17.23 -36.77
N GLU A 209 -5.75 17.60 -36.39
CA GLU A 209 -6.08 18.90 -35.75
C GLU A 209 -6.27 18.83 -34.21
N ILE A 210 -5.89 17.74 -33.55
CA ILE A 210 -5.96 17.59 -32.07
C ILE A 210 -4.59 17.17 -31.52
#